data_AF-A0A8K0Y6J5-F1
#
_entry.id   AF-A0A8K0Y6J5-F1
#
_cell.length_a   1.000
_cell.length_b   1.000
_cell.length_c   1.000
_cell.angle_alpha   90.00
_cell.angle_beta   90.00
_cell.angle_gamma   90.00
#
_symmetry.space_group_name_H-M   'P 1'
#
loop_
_entity.id
_entity.type
_entity.pdbx_description
1 polymer ?
#
loop_
_entity_poly.entity_id
_entity_poly.type
_entity_poly.pdbx_seq_one_letter_code
_entity_poly.pdbx_strand_id
1 'polypeptide(L)' 'MVISDLVTDRQLDQIDTEQWCSCIDGALTEEKYIESIKKAGFQDVSILDKRAYMEGEKVNGRKISSLVIKAIK' A
#
# COMPACT_ATOMS: atom_id res chain seq x y z
N MET A 1 -9.87 7.25 11.66
CA MET A 1 -8.76 6.29 11.80
C MET A 1 -7.56 6.82 11.04
N VAL A 2 -6.35 6.65 11.56
CA VAL A 2 -5.10 6.92 10.83
C VAL A 2 -4.40 5.58 10.62
N ILE A 3 -4.03 5.26 9.39
CA ILE A 3 -3.42 3.98 9.01
C ILE A 3 -2.12 4.27 8.26
N SER A 4 -1.08 3.50 8.57
CA SER A 4 0.17 3.48 7.81
C SER A 4 0.37 2.09 7.25
N ASP A 5 0.57 1.97 5.94
CA ASP A 5 0.74 0.68 5.26
C ASP A 5 1.65 0.79 4.02
N LEU A 6 2.03 -0.35 3.44
CA LEU A 6 2.80 -0.42 2.20
C LEU A 6 1.88 -0.53 0.98
N VAL A 7 2.18 0.27 -0.04
CA VAL A 7 1.54 0.21 -1.36
C VAL A 7 2.58 0.06 -2.45
N THR A 8 2.17 -0.52 -3.57
CA THR A 8 3.03 -0.80 -4.73
C THR A 8 2.52 -0.07 -5.97
N ASP A 9 3.40 0.23 -6.94
CA ASP A 9 2.99 0.76 -8.25
C ASP A 9 2.33 -0.31 -9.14
N ARG A 10 2.62 -1.59 -8.90
CA ARG A 10 1.96 -2.72 -9.57
C ARG A 10 1.89 -3.96 -8.66
N GLN A 11 0.80 -4.72 -8.78
CA GLN A 11 0.67 -6.01 -8.10
C GLN A 11 1.47 -7.11 -8.82
N LEU A 12 1.70 -8.21 -8.12
CA LEU A 12 2.29 -9.42 -8.68
C LEU A 12 1.21 -10.49 -8.86
N ASP A 13 1.37 -11.30 -9.91
CA ASP A 13 0.52 -12.48 -10.15
C ASP A 13 0.99 -13.70 -9.34
N GLN A 14 2.27 -13.71 -8.94
CA GLN A 14 2.89 -14.75 -8.12
C GLN A 14 3.54 -14.11 -6.90
N ILE A 15 3.35 -14.76 -5.75
CA ILE A 15 3.77 -14.26 -4.44
C ILE A 15 4.92 -15.10 -3.93
N ASP A 16 6.01 -14.46 -3.52
CA ASP A 16 7.03 -15.08 -2.70
C ASP A 16 6.62 -15.06 -1.21
N THR A 17 6.81 -16.17 -0.50
CA THR A 17 6.30 -16.31 0.88
C THR A 17 7.07 -15.44 1.87
N GLU A 18 8.39 -15.28 1.68
CA GLU A 18 9.22 -14.45 2.56
C GLU A 18 8.87 -12.96 2.37
N GLN A 19 8.67 -12.55 1.12
CA GLN A 19 8.24 -11.19 0.79
C GLN A 19 6.79 -10.91 1.20
N TRP A 20 5.92 -11.90 1.17
CA TRP A 20 4.55 -11.80 1.69
C TRP A 20 4.55 -11.55 3.20
N CYS A 21 5.31 -12.34 3.95
CA CYS A 21 5.47 -12.17 5.39
C CYS A 21 6.11 -10.82 5.77
N SER A 22 6.82 -10.20 4.82
CA SER A 22 7.44 -8.87 4.98
C SER A 22 6.54 -7.70 4.51
N CYS A 23 5.26 -7.95 4.24
CA CYS A 23 4.28 -6.97 3.72
C CYS A 23 4.60 -6.39 2.34
N ILE A 24 5.53 -6.98 1.58
CA ILE A 24 5.93 -6.48 0.25
C ILE A 24 5.02 -7.05 -0.84
N ASP A 25 4.91 -8.38 -0.92
CA ASP A 25 4.17 -9.02 -2.02
C ASP A 25 2.66 -8.93 -1.85
N GLY A 26 2.19 -8.69 -0.62
CA GLY A 26 0.78 -8.39 -0.32
C GLY A 26 0.36 -6.95 -0.57
N ALA A 27 1.30 -6.04 -0.89
CA ALA A 27 0.98 -4.64 -1.11
C ALA A 27 0.00 -4.47 -2.29
N LEU A 28 -1.06 -3.71 -2.06
CA LEU A 28 -1.99 -3.29 -3.11
C LEU A 28 -1.47 -2.05 -3.83
N THR A 29 -2.00 -1.77 -5.03
CA THR A 29 -1.82 -0.42 -5.58
C THR A 29 -2.55 0.60 -4.72
N GLU A 30 -2.08 1.84 -4.72
CA GLU A 30 -2.69 2.92 -3.94
C GLU A 30 -4.19 3.05 -4.24
N GLU A 31 -4.58 2.95 -5.51
CA GLU A 31 -5.96 3.04 -5.94
C GLU A 31 -6.80 1.90 -5.34
N LYS A 32 -6.31 0.66 -5.44
CA LYS A 32 -7.00 -0.52 -4.88
C LYS A 32 -7.06 -0.49 -3.36
N TYR A 33 -6.01 0.02 -2.71
CA TYR A 33 -5.96 0.19 -1.26
C TYR A 33 -7.06 1.16 -0.78
N ILE A 34 -7.11 2.37 -1.37
CA ILE A 34 -8.11 3.39 -1.05
C ILE A 34 -9.52 2.90 -1.39
N GLU A 35 -9.71 2.24 -2.55
CA GLU A 35 -11.00 1.68 -2.96
C GLU A 35 -11.50 0.63 -1.95
N SER A 36 -10.61 -0.25 -1.47
CA SER A 36 -10.95 -1.29 -0.49
C SER A 36 -11.43 -0.67 0.83
N ILE A 37 -10.77 0.40 1.29
CA ILE A 37 -11.14 1.14 2.51
C ILE A 37 -12.51 1.82 2.33
N LYS A 38 -12.76 2.43 1.17
CA LYS A 38 -14.06 3.03 0.84
C LYS A 38 -15.18 1.98 0.79
N LYS A 39 -14.91 0.81 0.18
CA LYS A 39 -15.84 -0.33 0.16
C LYS A 39 -16.17 -0.86 1.56
N ALA A 40 -15.23 -0.76 2.50
CA ALA A 40 -15.45 -1.11 3.91
C ALA A 40 -16.31 -0.07 4.68
N GLY A 41 -16.70 1.03 4.03
CA GLY A 41 -17.59 2.04 4.59
C GLY A 41 -16.90 3.32 5.05
N PHE A 42 -15.58 3.47 4.87
CA PHE A 42 -14.87 4.70 5.17
C PHE A 42 -14.84 5.61 3.94
N GLN A 43 -15.87 6.44 3.77
CA GLN A 43 -16.06 7.21 2.53
C GLN A 43 -15.08 8.39 2.39
N ASP A 44 -14.71 9.02 3.50
CA ASP A 44 -13.78 10.15 3.52
C ASP A 44 -12.37 9.64 3.84
N VAL A 45 -11.56 9.49 2.78
CA VAL A 45 -10.16 9.04 2.84
C VAL A 45 -9.26 10.15 2.29
N SER A 46 -8.30 10.59 3.09
CA SER A 46 -7.28 11.58 2.72
C SER A 46 -5.88 11.02 2.96
N ILE A 47 -4.95 11.32 2.06
CA ILE A 47 -3.54 10.97 2.20
C ILE A 47 -2.89 12.02 3.10
N LEU A 48 -2.22 11.58 4.16
CA LEU A 48 -1.48 12.44 5.09
C LEU A 48 0.01 12.46 4.77
N ASP A 49 0.58 11.33 4.35
CA ASP A 49 1.99 11.21 3.99
C ASP A 49 2.18 10.09 2.96
N LYS A 50 3.22 10.23 2.12
CA LYS A 50 3.64 9.21 1.16
C LYS A 50 5.14 9.33 0.92
N ARG A 51 5.88 8.26 1.21
CA ARG A 51 7.33 8.22 1.05
C ARG A 51 7.80 6.88 0.48
N ALA A 52 8.95 6.88 -0.19
CA ALA A 52 9.55 5.63 -0.65
C ALA A 52 9.90 4.74 0.55
N TYR A 53 9.59 3.44 0.45
CA TYR A 53 9.92 2.50 1.52
C TYR A 53 11.42 2.15 1.53
N MET A 54 12.01 1.99 0.36
CA MET A 54 13.46 1.82 0.16
C MET A 54 13.94 2.82 -0.88
N GLU A 55 14.91 3.66 -0.52
CA GLU A 55 15.49 4.63 -1.44
C GLU A 55 16.39 3.91 -2.46
N GLY A 56 16.17 4.15 -3.75
CA GLY A 56 17.02 3.65 -4.84
C GLY A 56 16.82 2.20 -5.27
N GLU A 57 16.20 1.34 -4.44
CA GLU A 57 15.99 -0.08 -4.77
C GLU A 57 14.55 -0.37 -5.21
N LYS A 58 14.40 -0.96 -6.40
CA LYS A 58 13.14 -1.55 -6.84
C LYS A 58 13.05 -2.98 -6.31
N VAL A 59 12.11 -3.26 -5.42
CA VAL A 59 11.85 -4.64 -4.96
C VAL A 59 11.14 -5.41 -6.06
N ASN A 60 11.79 -6.42 -6.64
CA ASN A 60 11.28 -7.17 -7.80
C ASN A 60 10.87 -6.26 -8.98
N GLY A 61 11.60 -5.16 -9.17
CA GLY A 61 11.30 -4.19 -10.23
C GLY A 61 10.06 -3.32 -9.98
N ARG A 62 9.54 -3.27 -8.74
CA ARG A 62 8.41 -2.44 -8.32
C ARG A 62 8.86 -1.31 -7.40
N LYS A 63 8.08 -0.23 -7.36
CA LYS A 63 8.24 0.84 -6.38
C LYS A 63 7.30 0.60 -5.21
N ILE A 64 7.87 0.34 -4.04
CA ILE A 64 7.10 0.24 -2.79
C ILE A 64 7.15 1.59 -2.06
N SER A 65 5.99 2.06 -1.62
CA SER A 65 5.84 3.30 -0.87
C SER A 65 5.14 3.02 0.46
N SER A 66 5.59 3.68 1.52
CA SER A 66 4.83 3.78 2.75
C SER A 66 3.81 4.90 2.59
N LEU A 67 2.53 4.58 2.78
CA LEU A 67 1.40 5.48 2.65
C LEU A 67 0.72 5.63 4.01
N VAL A 68 0.53 6.87 4.44
CA VAL A 68 -0.25 7.20 5.64
C VAL A 68 -1.54 7.87 5.19
N ILE A 69 -2.67 7.33 5.64
CA ILE A 69 -4.00 7.87 5.35
C ILE A 69 -4.77 8.20 6.61
N LYS A 70 -5.73 9.10 6.48
CA LYS A 70 -6.83 9.33 7.41
C LYS A 70 -8.12 8.86 6.76
N ALA A 71 -8.86 8.00 7.45
CA ALA A 71 -10.14 7.44 6.99
C ALA A 71 -11.25 7.73 8.02
N ILE A 72 -12.36 8.30 7.58
CA ILE A 72 -13.56 8.59 8.39
C ILE A 72 -14.74 7.80 7.79
N LYS A 73 -15.56 7.23 8.68
CA LYS A 73 -16.75 6.45 8.32
C LYS A 73 -17.92 7.37 8.01
#